data_AF-A0A3P7KW80-F1
#
_entry.id   AF-A0A3P7KW80-F1
#
_cell.length_a   1.000
_cell.length_b   1.000
_cell.length_c   1.000
_cell.angle_alpha   90.00
_cell.angle_beta   90.00
_cell.angle_gamma   90.00
#
_symmetry.space_group_name_H-M   'P 1'
#
loop_
_entity.id
_entity.type
_entity.pdbx_description
1 polymer ?
#
loop_
_entity_poly.entity_id
_entity_poly.type
_entity_poly.pdbx_seq_one_letter_code
_entity_poly.pdbx_strand_id
1 'polypeptide(L)'
;MESWYYMVIELFGTDYLPWSNEDNLDKMYFMKECFFGHKYDDVIFHEKAVPKDLAKIMLLINKIDGANRPQYEEHEKVLEKLLKDYKIDYHAPFEWADAMAKYYLVEQKQEEKKARTKKTKK
;
A
#
# COMPACT_ATOMS: atom_id res chain seq x y z
N MET A 1 10.30 7.82 -1.83
CA MET A 1 10.05 6.94 -0.67
C MET A 1 8.80 7.34 0.08
N GLU A 2 8.59 8.64 0.33
CA GLU A 2 7.36 9.16 0.95
C GLU A 2 6.07 8.66 0.28
N SER A 3 5.98 8.70 -1.05
CA SER A 3 4.81 8.20 -1.79
C SER A 3 4.49 6.73 -1.51
N TRP A 4 5.51 5.88 -1.32
CA TRP A 4 5.29 4.48 -0.96
C TRP A 4 4.73 4.34 0.45
N TYR A 5 5.23 5.14 1.38
CA TYR A 5 4.72 5.14 2.75
C TYR A 5 3.25 5.56 2.80
N TYR A 6 2.87 6.59 2.04
CA TYR A 6 1.47 7.00 1.92
C TYR A 6 0.56 5.87 1.42
N MET A 7 0.99 5.12 0.40
CA MET A 7 0.23 3.96 -0.10
C MET A 7 0.07 2.87 0.98
N VAL A 8 1.11 2.59 1.76
CA VAL A 8 1.02 1.60 2.85
C VAL A 8 -0.01 2.03 3.90
N ILE A 9 0.01 3.31 4.29
CA ILE A 9 -0.97 3.83 5.26
C ILE A 9 -2.40 3.84 4.69
N GLU A 10 -2.57 4.15 3.42
CA GLU A 10 -3.86 4.10 2.74
C GLU A 10 -4.40 2.66 2.59
N LEU A 11 -3.53 1.67 2.36
CA LEU A 11 -3.94 0.27 2.22
C LEU A 11 -4.29 -0.38 3.56
N PHE A 12 -3.59 -0.02 4.64
CA PHE A 12 -3.68 -0.74 5.91
C PHE A 12 -4.20 0.08 7.08
N GLY A 13 -3.99 1.39 7.10
CA GLY A 13 -4.18 2.23 8.30
C GLY A 13 -5.49 2.97 8.39
N THR A 14 -5.98 3.45 7.26
CA THR A 14 -7.16 4.29 7.16
C THR A 14 -7.72 4.14 5.74
N ASP A 15 -9.04 4.08 5.58
CA ASP A 15 -9.68 4.05 4.26
C ASP A 15 -9.31 5.27 3.37
N TYR A 16 -8.71 6.31 3.96
CA TYR A 16 -8.25 7.51 3.26
C TYR A 16 -7.15 8.26 4.04
N LEU A 17 -6.20 8.84 3.32
CA LEU A 17 -5.21 9.77 3.89
C LEU A 17 -5.88 11.06 4.37
N PRO A 18 -5.30 11.79 5.36
CA PRO A 18 -5.90 13.01 5.91
C PRO A 18 -6.21 14.08 4.86
N TRP A 19 -5.38 14.19 3.81
CA TRP A 19 -5.51 15.16 2.73
C TRP A 19 -6.19 14.61 1.46
N SER A 20 -6.81 13.43 1.52
CA SER A 20 -7.43 12.76 0.36
C SER A 20 -8.47 13.60 -0.38
N ASN A 21 -9.22 14.43 0.35
CA ASN A 21 -10.28 15.29 -0.18
C ASN A 21 -9.89 16.79 -0.21
N GLU A 22 -8.60 17.12 -0.12
CA GLU A 22 -8.12 18.50 -0.08
C GLU A 22 -7.65 18.97 -1.46
N ASP A 23 -8.36 19.92 -2.04
CA ASP A 23 -8.01 20.51 -3.34
C ASP A 23 -6.99 21.66 -3.21
N ASN A 24 -6.85 22.26 -2.02
CA ASN A 24 -5.88 23.32 -1.79
C ASN A 24 -4.48 22.75 -1.56
N LEU A 25 -3.55 23.06 -2.47
CA LEU A 25 -2.17 22.57 -2.43
C LEU A 25 -1.41 22.98 -1.17
N ASP A 26 -1.51 24.25 -0.75
CA ASP A 26 -0.79 24.75 0.43
C ASP A 26 -1.27 24.05 1.71
N LYS A 27 -2.59 23.84 1.81
CA LYS A 27 -3.19 23.10 2.92
C LYS A 27 -2.78 21.63 2.89
N MET A 28 -2.79 20.99 1.72
CA MET A 28 -2.30 19.62 1.56
C MET A 28 -0.82 19.50 2.00
N TYR A 29 0.03 20.43 1.59
CA TYR A 29 1.44 20.44 1.99
C TYR A 29 1.59 20.56 3.52
N PHE A 30 0.88 21.50 4.14
CA PHE A 30 0.88 21.64 5.59
C PHE A 30 0.42 20.37 6.31
N MET A 31 -0.59 19.68 5.78
CA MET A 31 -1.08 18.42 6.34
C MET A 31 -0.04 17.30 6.23
N LYS A 32 0.73 17.24 5.12
CA LYS A 32 1.84 16.29 4.95
C LYS A 32 3.00 16.56 5.92
N GLU A 33 3.34 17.82 6.15
CA GLU A 33 4.32 18.21 7.18
C GLU A 33 3.85 17.80 8.58
N CYS A 34 2.57 18.02 8.90
CA CYS A 34 2.00 17.57 10.17
C CYS A 34 2.05 16.04 10.32
N PHE A 35 1.85 15.30 9.22
CA PHE A 35 1.96 13.85 9.18
C PHE A 35 3.37 13.36 9.48
N PHE A 36 4.38 13.87 8.78
CA PHE A 36 5.77 13.52 9.08
C PHE A 36 6.26 14.09 10.42
N GLY A 37 5.58 15.10 10.95
CA GLY A 37 5.76 15.65 12.30
C GLY A 37 5.01 14.90 13.40
N HIS A 38 4.55 13.67 13.15
CA HIS A 38 3.90 12.78 14.12
C HIS A 38 2.59 13.33 14.73
N LYS A 39 1.90 14.27 14.06
CA LYS A 39 0.65 14.86 14.58
C LYS A 39 -0.58 13.97 14.38
N TYR A 40 -0.46 12.93 13.57
CA TYR A 40 -1.55 12.00 13.26
C TYR A 40 -1.27 10.56 13.74
N ASP A 41 -0.20 10.32 14.51
CA ASP A 41 0.23 8.98 14.92
C ASP A 41 -0.88 8.21 15.67
N ASP A 42 -1.62 8.89 16.54
CA ASP A 42 -2.72 8.29 17.30
C ASP A 42 -3.88 7.81 16.41
N VAL A 43 -4.07 8.46 15.25
CA VAL A 43 -5.12 8.13 14.28
C VAL A 43 -4.63 7.02 13.34
N ILE A 44 -3.37 7.09 12.89
CA ILE A 44 -2.81 6.20 11.89
C ILE A 44 -2.39 4.85 12.47
N PHE A 45 -1.73 4.84 13.63
CA PHE A 45 -1.23 3.62 14.27
C PHE A 45 -2.16 3.11 15.38
N HIS A 46 -3.45 3.48 15.31
CA HIS A 46 -4.46 2.94 16.20
C HIS A 46 -4.48 1.40 16.10
N GLU A 47 -4.73 0.73 17.22
CA GLU A 47 -4.41 -0.68 17.53
C GLU A 47 -4.91 -1.77 16.57
N LYS A 48 -5.64 -1.42 15.50
CA LYS A 48 -6.29 -2.37 14.59
C LYS A 48 -5.75 -2.36 13.15
N ALA A 49 -4.96 -1.36 12.75
CA ALA A 49 -4.77 -1.08 11.33
C ALA A 49 -3.29 -1.13 10.89
N VAL A 50 -2.40 -0.35 11.53
CA VAL A 50 -0.97 -0.28 11.16
C VAL A 50 -0.06 -0.71 12.31
N PRO A 51 0.87 -1.66 12.09
CA PRO A 51 1.92 -1.96 13.05
C PRO A 51 2.73 -0.72 13.46
N LYS A 52 2.88 -0.46 14.77
CA LYS A 52 3.64 0.69 15.29
C LYS A 52 5.10 0.73 14.82
N ASP A 53 5.68 -0.42 14.50
CA ASP A 53 7.03 -0.50 13.95
C ASP A 53 7.18 0.20 12.58
N LEU A 54 6.09 0.40 11.83
CA LEU A 54 6.12 1.19 10.59
C LEU A 54 6.39 2.68 10.84
N ALA A 55 6.19 3.20 12.04
CA ALA A 55 6.61 4.56 12.38
C ALA A 55 8.15 4.71 12.28
N LYS A 56 8.92 3.63 12.48
CA LYS A 56 10.38 3.65 12.31
C LYS A 56 10.79 3.90 10.86
N ILE A 57 10.02 3.36 9.92
CA ILE A 57 10.23 3.61 8.49
C ILE A 57 10.00 5.08 8.15
N MET A 58 8.98 5.72 8.74
CA MET A 58 8.75 7.15 8.58
C MET A 58 9.96 7.98 9.05
N LEU A 59 10.53 7.62 10.20
CA LEU A 59 11.74 8.27 10.73
C LEU A 59 12.97 8.06 9.83
N LEU A 60 13.10 6.90 9.18
CA LEU A 60 14.18 6.65 8.23
C LEU A 60 14.01 7.50 6.97
N ILE A 61 12.77 7.67 6.49
CA ILE A 61 12.45 8.51 5.34
C ILE A 61 12.79 9.98 5.63
N ASN A 62 12.39 10.51 6.79
CA ASN A 62 12.69 11.89 7.21
C ASN A 62 14.20 12.20 7.33
N LYS A 63 15.05 11.17 7.47
CA LYS A 63 16.51 11.33 7.56
C LYS A 63 17.19 11.33 6.19
N ILE A 64 16.47 11.06 5.10
CA ILE A 64 17.03 11.06 3.75
C ILE A 64 17.30 12.51 3.36
N ASP A 65 18.57 12.89 3.37
CA ASP A 65 19.04 14.12 2.77
C ASP A 65 19.16 13.94 1.25
N GLY A 66 18.81 14.96 0.47
CA GLY A 66 18.85 14.91 -1.00
C GLY A 66 20.24 14.67 -1.59
N ALA A 67 21.30 14.86 -0.79
CA ALA A 67 22.67 14.55 -1.15
C ALA A 67 23.04 13.06 -0.99
N ASN A 68 22.29 12.29 -0.19
CA ASN A 68 22.64 10.93 0.18
C ASN A 68 21.66 9.90 -0.38
N ARG A 69 22.18 8.73 -0.77
CA ARG A 69 21.34 7.62 -1.20
C ARG A 69 20.51 7.09 -0.01
N PRO A 70 19.21 6.81 -0.19
CA PRO A 70 18.42 6.13 0.83
C PRO A 70 19.03 4.78 1.22
N GLN A 71 19.12 4.50 2.52
CA GLN A 71 19.60 3.23 3.06
C GLN A 71 18.46 2.22 3.09
N TYR A 72 18.21 1.54 1.98
CA TYR A 72 17.10 0.60 1.84
C TYR A 72 17.24 -0.61 2.78
N GLU A 73 18.47 -0.98 3.14
CA GLU A 73 18.77 -2.09 4.04
C GLU A 73 18.15 -1.90 5.42
N GLU A 74 18.12 -0.67 5.93
CA GLU A 74 17.49 -0.35 7.23
C GLU A 74 15.96 -0.44 7.16
N HIS A 75 15.37 -0.12 6.01
CA HIS A 75 13.93 -0.27 5.79
C HIS A 75 13.55 -1.76 5.74
N GLU A 76 14.36 -2.57 5.04
CA GLU A 76 14.17 -4.01 4.92
C GLU A 76 14.23 -4.71 6.28
N LYS A 77 15.18 -4.35 7.16
CA LYS A 77 15.25 -4.89 8.53
C LYS A 77 13.96 -4.66 9.33
N VAL A 78 13.33 -3.49 9.19
CA VAL A 78 12.05 -3.21 9.86
C VAL A 78 10.93 -4.10 9.29
N LEU A 79 10.89 -4.29 7.98
CA LEU A 79 9.91 -5.15 7.32
C LEU A 79 10.12 -6.64 7.66
N GLU A 80 11.37 -7.13 7.69
CA GLU A 80 11.69 -8.50 8.09
C GLU A 80 11.26 -8.80 9.53
N LYS A 81 11.44 -7.82 10.43
CA LYS A 81 10.94 -7.94 11.81
C LYS A 81 9.42 -8.10 11.82
N LEU A 82 8.70 -7.28 11.05
CA LEU A 82 7.25 -7.37 10.94
C LEU A 82 6.78 -8.70 10.36
N LEU A 83 7.44 -9.22 9.32
CA LEU A 83 7.13 -10.54 8.76
C LEU A 83 7.23 -11.64 9.82
N LYS A 84 8.27 -11.61 10.66
CA LYS A 84 8.47 -12.57 11.75
C LYS A 84 7.43 -12.41 12.87
N ASP A 85 7.18 -11.17 13.31
CA ASP A 85 6.25 -10.88 14.41
C ASP A 85 4.81 -11.27 14.07
N TYR A 86 4.38 -11.01 12.84
CA TYR A 86 3.04 -11.34 12.34
C TYR A 86 2.94 -12.72 11.70
N LYS A 87 4.05 -13.48 11.65
CA LYS A 87 4.15 -14.83 11.04
C LYS A 87 3.58 -14.86 9.62
N ILE A 88 3.92 -13.84 8.83
CA ILE A 88 3.47 -13.71 7.45
C ILE A 88 4.29 -14.66 6.58
N ASP A 89 3.61 -15.52 5.83
CA ASP A 89 4.26 -16.32 4.79
C ASP A 89 4.50 -15.44 3.56
N TYR A 90 5.77 -15.13 3.32
CA TYR A 90 6.20 -14.32 2.19
C TYR A 90 5.90 -14.97 0.84
N HIS A 91 5.78 -16.30 0.79
CA HIS A 91 5.50 -17.04 -0.43
C HIS A 91 4.01 -17.32 -0.64
N ALA A 92 3.15 -16.91 0.30
CA ALA A 92 1.72 -17.03 0.12
C ALA A 92 1.24 -16.11 -1.01
N PRO A 93 0.25 -16.57 -1.80
CA PRO A 93 -0.35 -15.72 -2.81
C PRO A 93 -1.07 -14.52 -2.16
N PHE A 94 -1.07 -13.38 -2.85
CA PHE A 94 -1.87 -12.22 -2.43
C PHE A 94 -3.37 -12.56 -2.43
N GLU A 95 -4.14 -11.89 -1.57
CA GLU A 95 -5.58 -12.13 -1.42
C GLU A 95 -6.38 -11.99 -2.72
N TRP A 96 -5.92 -11.11 -3.62
CA TRP A 96 -6.56 -10.86 -4.91
C TRP A 96 -6.13 -11.85 -6.01
N ALA A 97 -5.14 -12.71 -5.78
CA ALA A 97 -4.68 -13.67 -6.80
C ALA A 97 -5.80 -14.65 -7.20
N ASP A 98 -6.57 -15.13 -6.24
CA ASP A 98 -7.71 -16.02 -6.49
C ASP A 98 -8.88 -15.30 -7.20
N ALA A 99 -9.08 -14.02 -6.87
CA ALA A 99 -10.10 -13.19 -7.52
C ALA A 99 -9.75 -12.96 -8.99
N MET A 100 -8.48 -12.66 -9.30
CA MET A 100 -7.99 -12.51 -10.66
C MET A 100 -8.07 -13.80 -11.46
N ALA A 101 -7.68 -14.94 -10.87
CA ALA A 101 -7.79 -16.24 -11.52
C ALA A 101 -9.25 -16.55 -11.93
N LYS A 102 -10.21 -16.28 -11.05
CA LYS A 102 -11.64 -16.43 -11.37
C LYS A 102 -12.08 -15.49 -12.49
N TYR A 103 -11.65 -14.23 -12.46
CA TYR A 103 -11.97 -13.25 -13.50
C TYR A 103 -11.50 -13.71 -14.88
N TYR A 104 -10.24 -14.11 -15.02
CA TYR A 104 -9.68 -14.59 -16.28
C TYR A 104 -10.38 -15.85 -16.82
N LEU A 105 -10.75 -16.78 -15.93
CA LEU A 105 -11.52 -17.98 -16.32
C LEU A 105 -12.91 -17.64 -16.85
N VAL A 106 -13.57 -16.62 -16.28
CA VAL A 106 -14.88 -16.15 -16.77
C VAL A 106 -14.74 -15.46 -18.12
N GLU A 107 -13.72 -14.63 -18.28
CA GLU A 107 -13.43 -13.91 -19.53
C GLU A 107 -13.17 -14.89 -20.69
N GLN A 108 -12.29 -15.87 -20.49
CA GLN A 108 -12.02 -16.92 -21.48
C GLN A 108 -13.29 -17.69 -21.89
N LYS A 109 -14.13 -18.08 -20.92
CA LYS A 109 -15.41 -18.76 -21.22
C LYS A 109 -16.37 -17.87 -22.02
N GLN A 110 -16.35 -16.55 -21.81
CA GLN A 110 -17.17 -15.63 -22.59
C GLN A 110 -16.64 -15.46 -24.01
N GLU A 111 -15.32 -15.38 -24.20
CA GLU A 111 -14.69 -15.33 -25.52
C GLU A 111 -14.95 -16.59 -26.33
N GLU A 112 -14.82 -17.77 -25.73
CA GLU A 112 -15.14 -19.05 -26.37
C GLU A 112 -16.61 -19.13 -26.80
N LYS A 113 -17.53 -18.66 -25.95
CA LYS A 113 -18.96 -18.59 -26.29
C LYS A 113 -19.22 -17.67 -27.47
N LYS A 114 -18.58 -16.48 -27.51
CA LYS A 114 -18.67 -15.53 -28.62
C LYS A 114 -18.07 -16.11 -29.92
N ALA A 115 -16.95 -16.81 -29.83
CA ALA A 115 -16.32 -17.47 -30.97
C ALA A 115 -17.18 -18.61 -31.54
N ARG A 116 -17.81 -19.42 -30.67
CA ARG A 116 -18.76 -20.47 -31.08
C ARG A 116 -20.01 -19.89 -31.75
N THR A 117 -20.63 -18.86 -31.17
CA THR A 117 -21.81 -18.22 -31.79
C THR A 117 -21.51 -17.57 -33.13
N LYS A 118 -20.30 -17.02 -33.34
CA LYS A 118 -19.87 -16.52 -34.65
C LYS A 118 -19.68 -17.63 -35.68
N LYS A 119 -19.23 -18.83 -35.29
CA LYS A 119 -19.07 -19.98 -36.18
C LYS A 119 -20.39 -20.63 -36.58
N THR A 120 -21.42 -20.59 -35.72
CA THR A 120 -22.74 -21.19 -36.02
C THR A 120 -23.65 -20.30 -36.88
N LYS A 121 -23.31 -19.01 -37.04
CA LYS A 121 -24.07 -18.03 -37.85
C LYS A 121 -23.52 -17.84 -39.28
N LYS A 122 -22.53 -18.64 -39.68
CA LYS A 122 -21.92 -18.65 -41.01
C LYS A 122 -22.22 -19.97 -41.69
#